data_AF-A0A379USA2-F1
#
_entry.id   AF-A0A379USA2-F1
#
_cell.length_a   1.000
_cell.length_b   1.000
_cell.length_c   1.000
_cell.angle_alpha   90.00
_cell.angle_beta   90.00
_cell.angle_gamma   90.00
#
_symmetry.space_group_name_H-M   'P 1'
#
loop_
_entity.id
_entity.type
_entity.pdbx_description
1 polymer ?
#
loop_
_entity_poly.entity_id
_entity_poly.type
_entity_poly.pdbx_seq_one_letter_code
_entity_poly.pdbx_strand_id
1 'polypeptide(L)'
;MHRHMTHAVSGISCDLVIINQGVDGVPRYLKERIESTYRMTKLKSLGLSKSYRVDVFSGAKTFKNNKVSTRNYQYKKAVFELYKSYETTNGMEATTDSRQNVFSSAFLWVKIVFLLLIVLVSIYSIRTVWVDIRGESVSEPKHTEPKIVLTSSEDTTKPDAPYSKHWRIAGS
;
A
#
# COMPACT_ATOMS: atom_id res chain seq x y z
N MET A 1 -35.40 28.08 -0.99
CA MET A 1 -35.51 29.14 0.04
C MET A 1 -36.06 30.39 -0.65
N HIS A 2 -37.00 31.13 -0.04
CA HIS A 2 -37.51 32.38 -0.62
C HIS A 2 -36.71 33.54 -0.02
N ARG A 3 -35.92 34.24 -0.85
CA ARG A 3 -34.96 35.27 -0.41
C ARG A 3 -35.67 36.64 -0.39
N HIS A 4 -36.13 37.04 0.80
CA HIS A 4 -36.94 38.25 0.98
C HIS A 4 -36.15 39.55 1.22
N MET A 5 -34.83 39.46 1.47
CA MET A 5 -33.96 40.63 1.63
C MET A 5 -32.85 40.58 0.59
N THR A 6 -33.02 41.38 -0.46
CA THR A 6 -32.04 41.63 -1.52
C THR A 6 -31.67 43.11 -1.54
N HIS A 7 -30.41 43.42 -1.83
CA HIS A 7 -29.95 44.79 -1.92
C HIS A 7 -30.54 45.49 -3.15
N ALA A 8 -31.26 46.58 -2.97
CA ALA A 8 -32.12 47.20 -3.99
C ALA A 8 -31.41 47.56 -5.32
N VAL A 9 -30.11 47.85 -5.28
CA VAL A 9 -29.33 48.25 -6.47
C VAL A 9 -28.59 47.08 -7.13
N SER A 10 -28.28 46.00 -6.39
CA SER A 10 -27.46 44.88 -6.92
C SER A 10 -28.17 43.52 -6.95
N GLY A 11 -29.38 43.40 -6.38
CA GLY A 11 -30.18 42.17 -6.35
C GLY A 11 -29.62 41.04 -5.46
N ILE A 12 -28.41 41.19 -4.91
CA ILE A 12 -27.74 40.19 -4.07
C ILE A 12 -28.51 40.02 -2.75
N SER A 13 -28.76 38.78 -2.32
CA SER A 13 -29.38 38.47 -1.04
C SER A 13 -28.40 38.54 0.13
N CYS A 14 -28.91 38.89 1.32
CA CYS A 14 -28.11 38.80 2.55
C CYS A 14 -27.92 37.33 2.98
N ASP A 15 -26.67 36.87 3.04
CA ASP A 15 -26.30 35.56 3.58
C ASP A 15 -25.92 35.67 5.08
N LEU A 16 -26.45 34.77 5.91
CA LEU A 16 -26.16 34.73 7.35
C LEU A 16 -25.23 33.54 7.68
N VAL A 17 -24.00 33.85 8.08
CA VAL A 17 -23.02 32.85 8.54
C VAL A 17 -22.95 32.86 10.07
N ILE A 18 -23.14 31.70 10.69
CA ILE A 18 -23.06 31.51 12.15
C ILE A 18 -21.88 30.60 12.46
N ILE A 19 -20.96 31.07 13.30
CA ILE A 19 -19.79 30.31 13.76
C ILE A 19 -20.04 29.89 15.21
N ASN A 20 -19.95 28.58 15.49
CA ASN A 20 -20.11 27.99 16.82
C ASN A 20 -19.21 26.75 16.95
N GLN A 21 -18.88 26.33 18.17
CA GLN A 21 -18.09 25.12 18.45
C GLN A 21 -18.79 23.84 17.97
N GLY A 22 -20.13 23.84 17.98
CA GLY A 22 -20.96 22.77 17.44
C GLY A 22 -22.35 23.27 17.04
N VAL A 23 -23.06 22.50 16.21
CA VAL A 23 -24.43 22.82 15.78
C VAL A 23 -25.42 22.70 16.95
N ASP A 24 -25.07 21.96 18.00
CA ASP A 24 -25.93 21.65 19.12
C ASP A 24 -26.32 22.90 19.93
N GLY A 25 -25.37 23.82 20.16
CA GLY A 25 -25.59 25.10 20.84
C GLY A 25 -26.25 26.20 19.99
N VAL A 26 -26.66 25.92 18.74
CA VAL A 26 -27.45 26.87 17.94
C VAL A 26 -28.93 26.76 18.34
N PRO A 27 -29.72 27.85 18.46
CA PRO A 27 -31.16 27.77 18.70
C PRO A 27 -31.91 26.98 17.60
N ARG A 28 -32.91 26.17 18.00
CA ARG A 28 -33.63 25.26 17.07
C ARG A 28 -34.24 25.98 15.87
N TYR A 29 -34.84 27.17 16.07
CA TYR A 29 -35.47 27.94 15.00
C TYR A 29 -34.47 28.39 13.90
N LEU A 30 -33.18 28.50 14.23
CA LEU A 30 -32.12 28.75 13.25
C LEU A 30 -31.69 27.46 12.57
N LYS A 31 -31.55 26.33 13.30
CA LYS A 31 -31.19 25.02 12.72
C LYS A 31 -32.13 24.60 11.58
N GLU A 32 -33.42 24.87 11.72
CA GLU A 32 -34.44 24.57 10.70
C GLU A 32 -34.39 25.49 9.47
N ARG A 33 -33.49 26.49 9.47
CA ARG A 33 -33.24 27.42 8.35
C ARG A 33 -31.80 27.34 7.78
N ILE A 34 -30.93 26.50 8.35
CA ILE A 34 -29.57 26.26 7.83
C ILE A 34 -29.67 25.50 6.51
N GLU A 35 -29.15 26.08 5.42
CA GLU A 35 -29.05 25.42 4.11
C GLU A 35 -27.84 24.47 4.05
N SER A 36 -26.68 24.88 4.60
CA SER A 36 -25.45 24.08 4.63
C SER A 36 -24.69 24.25 5.94
N THR A 37 -24.04 23.18 6.39
CA THR A 37 -23.18 23.17 7.60
C THR A 37 -21.75 22.82 7.22
N TYR A 38 -20.79 23.63 7.66
CA TYR A 38 -19.36 23.40 7.46
C TYR A 38 -18.70 22.99 8.78
N ARG A 39 -18.39 21.70 8.95
CA ARG A 39 -17.66 21.21 10.13
C ARG A 39 -16.17 21.24 9.84
N MET A 40 -15.42 22.00 10.65
CA MET A 40 -13.96 22.12 10.51
C MET A 40 -13.24 21.23 11.55
N THR A 41 -12.24 20.47 11.11
CA THR A 41 -11.46 19.56 11.97
C THR A 41 -9.97 19.70 11.68
N LYS A 42 -9.16 20.15 12.65
CA LYS A 42 -7.69 20.25 12.54
C LYS A 42 -7.07 18.85 12.48
N LEU A 43 -6.20 18.57 11.50
CA LEU A 43 -5.67 17.23 11.22
C LEU A 43 -4.51 16.81 12.16
N LYS A 44 -4.58 17.20 13.45
CA LYS A 44 -3.58 16.84 14.48
C LYS A 44 -3.33 15.33 14.55
N SER A 45 -4.38 14.52 14.41
CA SER A 45 -4.31 13.06 14.55
C SER A 45 -3.54 12.35 13.43
N LEU A 46 -3.24 13.06 12.33
CA LEU A 46 -2.38 12.60 11.24
C LEU A 46 -0.98 13.25 11.31
N GLY A 47 -0.65 13.94 12.40
CA GLY A 47 0.56 14.78 12.53
C GLY A 47 0.50 16.10 11.76
N LEU A 48 -0.55 16.33 10.94
CA LEU A 48 -0.69 17.47 10.03
C LEU A 48 -1.22 18.72 10.75
N SER A 49 -0.41 19.26 11.68
CA SER A 49 -0.74 20.43 12.51
C SER A 49 -1.09 21.70 11.73
N LYS A 50 -0.58 21.85 10.50
CA LYS A 50 -0.81 22.98 9.58
C LYS A 50 -2.01 22.82 8.64
N SER A 51 -2.77 21.72 8.76
CA SER A 51 -3.86 21.37 7.86
C SER A 51 -5.16 21.10 8.59
N TYR A 52 -6.28 21.33 7.90
CA TYR A 52 -7.63 21.08 8.41
C TYR A 52 -8.50 20.44 7.33
N ARG A 53 -9.50 19.69 7.79
CA ARG A 53 -10.60 19.16 6.98
C ARG A 53 -11.82 20.06 7.14
N VAL A 54 -12.53 20.26 6.04
CA VAL A 54 -13.90 20.79 6.01
C VAL A 54 -14.80 19.67 5.51
N ASP A 55 -15.70 19.20 6.37
CA ASP A 55 -16.80 18.31 6.01
C ASP A 55 -18.05 19.17 5.79
N VAL A 56 -18.61 19.12 4.58
CA VAL A 56 -19.77 19.92 4.16
C VAL A 56 -21.02 19.05 4.23
N PHE A 57 -22.05 19.50 4.93
CA PHE A 57 -23.33 18.82 5.08
C PHE A 57 -24.48 19.67 4.55
N SER A 58 -25.49 19.01 3.99
CA SER A 58 -26.77 19.62 3.62
C SER A 58 -27.68 19.69 4.85
N GLY A 59 -28.19 20.89 5.15
CA GLY A 59 -28.92 21.19 6.37
C GLY A 59 -28.07 21.22 7.65
N ALA A 60 -28.74 21.32 8.81
CA ALA A 60 -28.10 21.32 10.14
C ALA A 60 -27.65 19.93 10.63
N LYS A 61 -28.15 18.83 10.04
CA LYS A 61 -27.90 17.45 10.53
C LYS A 61 -26.57 16.92 9.99
N THR A 62 -25.54 16.84 10.83
CA THR A 62 -24.21 16.35 10.43
C THR A 62 -24.09 14.82 10.38
N PHE A 63 -25.08 14.13 9.80
CA PHE A 63 -25.07 12.68 9.61
C PHE A 63 -24.33 12.29 8.31
N LYS A 64 -23.87 11.04 8.23
CA LYS A 64 -23.14 10.52 7.05
C LYS A 64 -23.93 10.72 5.74
N ASN A 65 -25.24 10.46 5.77
CA ASN A 65 -26.15 10.58 4.62
C ASN A 65 -26.37 12.04 4.18
N ASN A 66 -26.19 13.02 5.09
CA ASN A 66 -26.28 14.44 4.79
C ASN A 66 -24.96 15.04 4.29
N LYS A 67 -23.85 14.29 4.30
CA LYS A 67 -22.53 14.81 3.95
C LYS A 67 -22.35 14.92 2.44
N VAL A 68 -22.34 16.15 1.93
CA VAL A 68 -22.19 16.49 0.52
C VAL A 68 -20.75 16.30 0.04
N SER A 69 -19.75 16.73 0.82
CA SER A 69 -18.35 16.56 0.46
C SER A 69 -17.40 16.62 1.66
N THR A 70 -16.17 16.16 1.45
CA THR A 70 -15.03 16.34 2.36
C THR A 70 -13.90 16.98 1.56
N ARG A 71 -13.33 18.07 2.05
CA ARG A 71 -12.15 18.73 1.45
C ARG A 71 -11.10 19.00 2.52
N ASN A 72 -9.82 18.82 2.17
CA ASN A 72 -8.71 19.17 3.06
C ASN A 72 -8.06 20.47 2.57
N TYR A 73 -7.67 21.34 3.49
CA TYR A 73 -7.08 22.64 3.25
C TYR A 73 -5.86 22.86 4.16
N GLN A 74 -4.97 23.76 3.75
CA GLN A 74 -3.82 24.21 4.55
C GLN A 74 -4.08 25.64 5.06
N TYR A 75 -3.56 25.97 6.24
CA TYR A 75 -3.69 27.32 6.78
C TYR A 75 -2.86 28.34 5.98
N LYS A 76 -3.52 29.39 5.46
CA LYS A 76 -2.84 30.50 4.74
C LYS A 76 -2.31 31.53 5.74
N LYS A 77 -0.99 31.80 5.74
CA LYS A 77 -0.34 32.72 6.69
C LYS A 77 -0.98 34.12 6.68
N ALA A 78 -1.23 34.69 5.51
CA ALA A 78 -1.85 36.01 5.35
C ALA A 78 -3.29 36.13 5.90
N VAL A 79 -3.98 35.01 6.17
CA VAL A 79 -5.29 35.01 6.85
C VAL A 79 -5.12 34.89 8.38
N PHE A 80 -4.07 34.21 8.83
CA PHE A 80 -3.73 34.08 10.26
C PHE A 80 -3.12 35.35 10.84
N GLU A 81 -2.39 36.14 10.05
CA GLU A 81 -1.85 37.44 10.48
C GLU A 81 -2.94 38.46 10.85
N LEU A 82 -4.18 38.24 10.37
CA LEU A 82 -5.36 39.03 10.72
C LEU A 82 -6.09 38.52 11.99
N TYR A 83 -5.60 37.45 12.64
CA TYR A 83 -6.30 36.80 13.76
C TYR A 83 -5.36 36.42 14.92
N LYS A 84 -5.40 37.21 16.00
CA LYS A 84 -4.68 36.93 17.25
C LYS A 84 -5.49 35.93 18.10
N SER A 85 -5.06 34.66 18.13
CA SER A 85 -5.75 33.57 18.86
C SER A 85 -5.33 33.40 20.33
N TYR A 86 -4.30 34.11 20.79
CA TYR A 86 -3.76 34.01 22.14
C TYR A 86 -3.54 35.41 22.69
N GLU A 87 -3.92 35.67 23.95
CA GLU A 87 -3.63 36.96 24.55
C GLU A 87 -2.14 37.18 24.82
N THR A 88 -1.47 36.14 25.32
CA THR A 88 -0.04 36.10 25.60
C THR A 88 0.80 36.04 24.32
N THR A 89 1.84 36.87 24.27
CA THR A 89 2.75 37.09 23.12
C THR A 89 3.39 35.82 22.54
N ASN A 90 3.53 34.76 23.35
CA ASN A 90 4.13 33.47 22.97
C ASN A 90 3.22 32.27 23.29
N GLY A 91 1.89 32.43 23.16
CA GLY A 91 0.94 31.33 23.36
C GLY A 91 1.16 30.16 22.39
N MET A 92 1.60 29.02 22.89
CA MET A 92 1.80 27.79 22.10
C MET A 92 0.86 26.67 22.54
N GLU A 93 0.23 26.00 21.57
CA GLU A 93 -0.64 24.84 21.80
C GLU A 93 0.20 23.58 22.11
N ALA A 94 0.54 23.36 23.37
CA ALA A 94 1.23 22.15 23.80
C ALA A 94 0.42 20.89 23.42
N THR A 95 1.07 19.87 22.87
CA THR A 95 0.42 18.59 22.54
C THR A 95 0.48 17.67 23.75
N THR A 96 -0.56 17.73 24.59
CA THR A 96 -0.63 17.06 25.90
C THR A 96 -0.55 15.53 25.83
N ASP A 97 -0.95 14.92 24.71
CA ASP A 97 -0.83 13.47 24.49
C ASP A 97 -0.36 13.14 23.07
N SER A 98 0.76 12.43 22.98
CA SER A 98 1.36 11.97 21.72
C SER A 98 0.59 10.82 21.05
N ARG A 99 -0.26 10.11 21.80
CA ARG A 99 -1.12 9.01 21.31
C ARG A 99 -2.19 9.48 20.32
N GLN A 100 -2.47 10.79 20.27
CA GLN A 100 -3.40 11.37 19.31
C GLN A 100 -2.90 11.22 17.86
N ASN A 101 -1.58 11.20 17.64
CA ASN A 101 -0.99 11.01 16.31
C ASN A 101 -0.92 9.52 15.96
N VAL A 102 -1.64 9.08 14.93
CA VAL A 102 -1.62 7.68 14.48
C VAL A 102 -0.19 7.21 14.16
N PHE A 103 0.64 8.07 13.57
CA PHE A 103 2.02 7.74 13.16
C PHE A 103 3.04 7.69 14.32
N SER A 104 2.69 8.12 15.53
CA SER A 104 3.58 7.99 16.70
C SER A 104 3.53 6.57 17.32
N SER A 105 2.52 5.77 16.96
CA SER A 105 2.34 4.44 17.54
C SER A 105 3.40 3.45 17.04
N ALA A 106 4.31 3.03 17.94
CA ALA A 106 5.37 2.07 17.63
C ALA A 106 4.84 0.76 17.03
N PHE A 107 3.62 0.35 17.41
CA PHE A 107 2.96 -0.85 16.87
C PHE A 107 2.65 -0.76 15.37
N LEU A 108 2.40 0.44 14.81
CA LEU A 108 2.26 0.61 13.36
C LEU A 108 3.60 0.39 12.64
N TRP A 109 4.69 0.92 13.19
CA TRP A 109 6.03 0.73 12.64
C TRP A 109 6.46 -0.74 12.68
N VAL A 110 6.22 -1.45 13.79
CA VAL A 110 6.45 -2.91 13.88
C VAL A 110 5.66 -3.68 12.81
N LYS A 111 4.38 -3.34 12.59
CA LYS A 111 3.57 -3.95 11.52
C LYS A 111 4.11 -3.66 10.12
N ILE A 112 4.58 -2.44 9.85
CA ILE A 112 5.14 -2.05 8.55
C ILE A 112 6.43 -2.84 8.28
N VAL A 113 7.34 -2.92 9.26
CA VAL A 113 8.60 -3.68 9.14
C VAL A 113 8.32 -5.17 8.96
N PHE A 114 7.39 -5.75 9.72
CA PHE A 114 7.01 -7.16 9.59
C PHE A 114 6.42 -7.49 8.20
N LEU A 115 5.53 -6.64 7.68
CA LEU A 115 4.98 -6.81 6.32
C LEU A 115 6.07 -6.71 5.26
N LEU A 116 7.00 -5.75 5.40
CA LEU A 116 8.12 -5.56 4.47
C LEU A 116 9.08 -6.78 4.49
N LEU A 117 9.36 -7.35 5.67
CA LEU A 117 10.13 -8.59 5.81
C LEU A 117 9.45 -9.78 5.10
N ILE A 118 8.13 -9.95 5.24
CA ILE A 118 7.39 -11.01 4.52
C ILE A 118 7.52 -10.84 3.00
N VAL A 119 7.42 -9.61 2.48
CA VAL A 119 7.60 -9.32 1.04
C VAL A 119 9.02 -9.66 0.58
N LEU A 120 10.05 -9.27 1.35
CA LEU A 120 11.45 -9.60 1.02
C LEU A 120 11.73 -11.11 1.03
N VAL A 121 11.23 -11.84 2.04
CA VAL A 121 11.37 -13.30 2.13
C VAL A 121 10.64 -13.99 0.97
N SER A 122 9.43 -13.52 0.61
CA SER A 122 8.68 -14.04 -0.54
C SER A 122 9.46 -13.87 -1.85
N ILE A 123 10.01 -12.68 -2.11
CA ILE A 123 10.84 -12.40 -3.29
C ILE A 123 12.11 -13.27 -3.30
N TYR A 124 12.74 -13.49 -2.15
CA TYR A 124 13.90 -14.36 -2.02
C TYR A 124 13.56 -15.82 -2.34
N SER A 125 12.50 -16.38 -1.73
CA SER A 125 12.07 -17.76 -1.98
C SER A 125 11.63 -18.00 -3.43
N ILE A 126 10.98 -17.02 -4.07
CA ILE A 126 10.64 -17.11 -5.51
C ILE A 126 11.91 -17.13 -6.36
N ARG A 127 12.96 -16.38 -6.00
CA ARG A 127 14.25 -16.41 -6.70
C ARG A 127 15.01 -17.70 -6.49
N THR A 128 15.07 -18.25 -5.27
CA THR A 128 15.77 -19.52 -5.04
C THR A 128 15.08 -20.66 -5.80
N VAL A 129 13.76 -20.79 -5.70
CA VAL A 129 12.98 -21.80 -6.42
C VAL A 129 13.10 -21.62 -7.94
N TRP A 130 13.09 -20.39 -8.47
CA TRP A 130 13.28 -20.18 -9.92
C TRP A 130 14.73 -20.43 -10.40
N VAL A 131 15.74 -20.32 -9.54
CA VAL A 131 17.11 -20.73 -9.86
C VAL A 131 17.22 -22.26 -9.83
N ASP A 132 16.63 -22.90 -8.84
CA ASP A 132 16.60 -24.36 -8.63
C ASP A 132 15.94 -25.10 -9.81
N ILE A 133 14.73 -24.66 -10.22
CA ILE A 133 14.01 -25.12 -11.42
C ILE A 133 14.80 -24.92 -12.73
N ARG A 134 15.88 -24.12 -12.70
CA ARG A 134 16.76 -23.84 -13.84
C ARG A 134 18.22 -24.23 -13.57
N GLY A 135 18.45 -25.07 -12.55
CA GLY A 135 19.74 -25.63 -12.19
C GLY A 135 19.96 -27.06 -12.73
N GLU A 136 18.91 -27.88 -12.78
CA GLU A 136 19.01 -29.26 -13.29
C GLU A 136 18.87 -29.36 -14.82
N SER A 137 19.88 -28.88 -15.55
CA SER A 137 20.23 -29.51 -16.83
C SER A 137 21.01 -30.78 -16.54
N VAL A 138 20.33 -31.92 -16.41
CA VAL A 138 20.96 -33.23 -16.20
C VAL A 138 22.02 -33.47 -17.28
N SER A 139 23.28 -33.58 -16.87
CA SER A 139 24.36 -33.86 -17.81
C SER A 139 24.24 -35.29 -18.33
N GLU A 140 24.11 -35.46 -19.65
CA GLU A 140 24.13 -36.78 -20.27
C GLU A 140 25.39 -37.56 -19.87
N PRO A 141 25.28 -38.86 -19.59
CA PRO A 141 26.43 -39.68 -19.26
C PRO A 141 27.34 -39.78 -20.49
N LYS A 142 28.58 -39.25 -20.38
CA LYS A 142 29.56 -39.27 -21.47
C LYS A 142 29.80 -40.71 -21.94
N HIS A 143 29.35 -41.02 -23.15
CA HIS A 143 29.63 -42.28 -23.79
C HIS A 143 31.15 -42.41 -24.02
N THR A 144 31.77 -43.42 -23.42
CA THR A 144 33.20 -43.67 -23.57
C THR A 144 33.43 -44.59 -24.75
N GLU A 145 33.81 -44.02 -25.89
CA GLU A 145 34.24 -44.82 -27.04
C GLU A 145 35.50 -45.65 -26.70
N PRO A 146 35.52 -46.96 -26.98
CA PRO A 146 36.70 -47.79 -26.75
C PRO A 146 37.78 -47.47 -27.80
N LYS A 147 38.84 -46.77 -27.37
CA LYS A 147 40.00 -46.46 -28.22
C LYS A 147 40.74 -47.74 -28.61
N ILE A 148 40.47 -48.24 -29.82
CA ILE A 148 41.18 -49.38 -30.41
C ILE A 148 42.66 -49.01 -30.59
N VAL A 149 43.54 -49.70 -29.86
CA VAL A 149 44.99 -49.63 -30.04
C VAL A 149 45.41 -50.85 -30.85
N LEU A 150 45.74 -50.64 -32.12
CA LEU A 150 46.48 -51.62 -32.92
C LEU A 150 47.92 -51.68 -32.39
N THR A 151 48.39 -52.88 -32.08
CA THR A 151 49.82 -53.18 -31.86
C THR A 151 50.11 -54.49 -32.58
N SER A 152 51.14 -54.49 -33.42
CA SER A 152 51.50 -55.62 -34.27
C SER A 152 52.51 -56.52 -33.59
N SER A 153 52.47 -57.81 -33.95
CA SER A 153 53.52 -58.82 -33.71
C SER A 153 53.63 -59.24 -32.23
N GLU A 154 53.59 -60.53 -31.92
CA GLU A 154 54.57 -61.51 -32.40
C GLU A 154 53.98 -62.86 -32.86
N ASP A 155 54.85 -63.72 -33.39
CA ASP A 155 54.50 -65.00 -34.02
C ASP A 155 54.38 -66.14 -32.99
N THR A 156 53.49 -67.11 -33.22
CA THR A 156 53.51 -68.40 -32.51
C THR A 156 52.89 -69.49 -33.38
N THR A 157 53.60 -70.61 -33.52
CA THR A 157 53.31 -71.65 -34.50
C THR A 157 52.05 -72.48 -34.18
N LYS A 158 51.43 -72.98 -35.24
CA LYS A 158 50.15 -73.69 -35.22
C LYS A 158 50.34 -75.22 -35.18
N PRO A 159 49.96 -75.92 -34.11
CA PRO A 159 49.91 -77.39 -34.07
C PRO A 159 48.65 -77.95 -34.75
N ASP A 160 48.70 -79.22 -35.14
CA ASP A 160 47.66 -79.88 -35.95
C ASP A 160 46.43 -80.39 -35.18
N ALA A 161 45.40 -80.78 -35.96
CA ALA A 161 44.05 -81.07 -35.49
C ALA A 161 43.88 -82.39 -34.70
N PRO A 162 42.71 -82.60 -34.08
CA PRO A 162 41.72 -83.41 -34.79
C PRO A 162 40.28 -82.87 -34.77
N TYR A 163 39.64 -82.81 -35.93
CA TYR A 163 38.21 -82.46 -36.08
C TYR A 163 37.29 -83.68 -35.87
N SER A 164 36.18 -83.50 -35.16
CA SER A 164 35.17 -84.54 -34.93
C SER A 164 34.25 -84.72 -36.15
N LYS A 165 34.17 -85.95 -36.68
CA LYS A 165 33.46 -86.26 -37.94
C LYS A 165 31.94 -86.53 -37.82
N HIS A 166 31.32 -86.22 -36.68
CA HIS A 166 29.92 -86.56 -36.41
C HIS A 166 29.08 -85.33 -36.07
N TRP A 167 28.37 -84.84 -37.08
CA TRP A 167 27.26 -83.92 -36.92
C TRP A 167 25.97 -84.72 -36.72
N ARG A 168 25.09 -84.28 -35.83
CA ARG A 168 23.74 -84.83 -35.65
C ARG A 168 22.71 -83.73 -35.89
N ILE A 169 21.87 -83.92 -36.89
CA ILE A 169 20.64 -83.13 -37.04
C ILE A 169 19.66 -83.61 -35.98
N ALA A 170 19.12 -82.68 -35.19
CA ALA A 170 17.84 -82.91 -34.50
C ALA A 170 16.74 -82.40 -35.42
N GLY A 171 15.93 -83.31 -35.95
CA GLY A 171 14.75 -83.00 -36.77
C GLY A 171 13.50 -83.63 -36.17
N SER A 172 12.35 -83.17 -36.65
CA SER A 172 11.04 -83.81 -36.52
C SER A 172 10.51 -84.15 -37.90
#